data_AF-A0A0F9EIR4-F1
#
_entry.id   AF-A0A0F9EIR4-F1
#
_cell.length_a   1.000
_cell.length_b   1.000
_cell.length_c   1.000
_cell.angle_alpha   90.00
_cell.angle_beta   90.00
_cell.angle_gamma   90.00
#
_symmetry.space_group_name_H-M   'P 1'
#
loop_
_entity.id
_entity.type
_entity.pdbx_description
1 polymer ?
#
loop_
_entity_poly.entity_id
_entity_poly.type
_entity_poly.pdbx_seq_one_letter_code
_entity_poly.pdbx_strand_id
1 'polypeptide(L)'
;SKWMKNYIIGDPRFKKLPHNVSKVIFLWASKEFKNLKRSYKIGLRVPEPLYVKNNILIMEYIGFGSIPAPVLKTIKEPKEPTNLMIQILTFIKNLFQLAKLVHGDLSEFNILYHNQKPVIIDISQGVSIQHPKSEVFLVRDIKNIFKYFENLGIETPDPKKFYYEVINIEN
;
A
#
# COMPACT_ATOMS: atom_id res chain seq x y z
N SER A 1 -10.99 -2.67 -18.52
CA SER A 1 -11.38 -3.94 -17.87
C SER A 1 -12.15 -3.66 -16.59
N LYS A 2 -13.15 -4.50 -16.26
CA LYS A 2 -14.14 -4.28 -15.17
C LYS A 2 -13.52 -4.06 -13.78
N TRP A 3 -12.33 -4.61 -13.53
CA TRP A 3 -11.62 -4.54 -12.25
C TRP A 3 -11.13 -3.13 -11.89
N MET A 4 -10.60 -2.37 -12.86
CA MET A 4 -10.09 -1.01 -12.63
C MET A 4 -11.17 -0.06 -12.12
N LYS A 5 -12.44 -0.29 -12.49
CA LYS A 5 -13.56 0.55 -12.08
C LYS A 5 -13.82 0.46 -10.57
N ASN A 6 -13.64 -0.70 -9.94
CA ASN A 6 -14.02 -0.91 -8.53
C ASN A 6 -13.19 -0.10 -7.51
N TYR A 7 -11.97 0.29 -7.87
CA TYR A 7 -11.07 1.09 -7.02
C TYR A 7 -11.13 2.60 -7.31
N ILE A 8 -11.91 2.99 -8.31
CA ILE A 8 -12.19 4.40 -8.65
C ILE A 8 -13.64 4.75 -8.34
N ILE A 9 -14.57 3.81 -8.55
CA ILE A 9 -15.99 3.96 -8.18
C ILE A 9 -16.08 4.02 -6.65
N GLY A 10 -16.47 5.19 -6.14
CA GLY A 10 -16.61 5.45 -4.70
C GLY A 10 -15.49 6.30 -4.10
N ASP A 11 -14.42 6.57 -4.86
CA ASP A 11 -13.40 7.53 -4.43
C ASP A 11 -13.91 8.96 -4.68
N PRO A 12 -14.10 9.79 -3.64
CA PRO A 12 -14.70 11.12 -3.77
C PRO A 12 -13.88 12.07 -4.67
N ARG A 13 -12.61 11.72 -4.94
CA ARG A 13 -11.73 12.45 -5.86
C ARG A 13 -12.15 12.31 -7.33
N PHE A 14 -13.00 11.32 -7.67
CA PHE A 14 -13.43 11.05 -9.06
C PHE A 14 -14.96 11.11 -9.19
N LYS A 15 -15.49 12.30 -9.51
CA LYS A 15 -16.95 12.55 -9.61
C LYS A 15 -17.64 11.85 -10.81
N LYS A 16 -16.95 11.67 -11.93
CA LYS A 16 -17.44 10.94 -13.13
C LYS A 16 -16.29 10.20 -13.79
N LEU A 17 -16.46 8.90 -14.00
CA LEU A 17 -15.47 8.06 -14.70
C LEU A 17 -15.57 8.25 -16.21
N PRO A 18 -14.49 8.66 -16.90
CA PRO A 18 -14.50 8.76 -18.35
C PRO A 18 -14.62 7.37 -18.98
N HIS A 19 -15.37 7.25 -20.09
CA HIS A 19 -15.44 6.02 -20.88
C HIS A 19 -14.15 5.72 -21.66
N ASN A 20 -13.34 6.74 -21.92
CA ASN A 20 -12.09 6.60 -22.65
C ASN A 20 -10.99 6.00 -21.75
N VAL A 21 -10.44 4.85 -22.18
CA VAL A 21 -9.39 4.09 -21.47
C VAL A 21 -8.15 4.95 -21.18
N SER A 22 -7.70 5.78 -22.13
CA SER A 22 -6.52 6.63 -21.95
C SER A 22 -6.72 7.65 -20.84
N LYS A 23 -7.93 8.20 -20.70
CA LYS A 23 -8.27 9.11 -19.60
C LYS A 23 -8.29 8.37 -18.24
N VAL A 24 -8.70 7.11 -18.20
CA VAL A 24 -8.63 6.28 -16.98
C VAL A 24 -7.17 6.07 -16.56
N ILE A 25 -6.27 5.78 -17.51
CA ILE A 25 -4.85 5.58 -17.23
C ILE A 25 -4.20 6.86 -16.67
N PHE A 26 -4.54 8.05 -17.19
CA PHE A 26 -4.03 9.32 -16.63
C PHE A 26 -4.52 9.56 -15.20
N LEU A 27 -5.78 9.24 -14.93
CA LEU A 27 -6.33 9.35 -13.57
C LEU A 27 -5.63 8.39 -12.61
N TRP A 28 -5.18 7.22 -13.09
CA TRP A 28 -4.44 6.24 -12.30
C TRP A 28 -3.05 6.72 -11.92
N ALA A 29 -2.25 7.15 -12.90
CA ALA A 29 -0.92 7.70 -12.62
C ALA A 29 -1.01 8.91 -11.67
N SER A 30 -2.02 9.77 -11.85
CA SER A 30 -2.27 10.90 -10.94
C SER A 30 -2.70 10.45 -9.54
N LYS A 31 -3.51 9.38 -9.43
CA LYS A 31 -3.94 8.81 -8.15
C LYS A 31 -2.75 8.24 -7.38
N GLU A 32 -1.92 7.44 -8.05
CA GLU A 32 -0.73 6.84 -7.47
C GLU A 32 0.25 7.91 -6.99
N PHE A 33 0.56 8.91 -7.83
CA PHE A 33 1.40 10.04 -7.43
C PHE A 33 0.88 10.74 -6.16
N LYS A 34 -0.44 11.00 -6.08
CA LYS A 34 -1.04 11.65 -4.90
C LYS A 34 -0.98 10.77 -3.66
N ASN A 35 -1.21 9.47 -3.81
CA ASN A 35 -1.15 8.51 -2.72
C ASN A 35 0.30 8.38 -2.21
N LEU A 36 1.28 8.20 -3.09
CA LEU A 36 2.70 8.20 -2.75
C LEU A 36 3.11 9.50 -2.06
N LYS A 37 2.68 10.67 -2.59
CA LYS A 37 3.07 11.98 -2.03
C LYS A 37 2.52 12.16 -0.62
N ARG A 38 1.31 11.67 -0.37
CA ARG A 38 0.68 11.71 0.96
C ARG A 38 1.40 10.81 1.94
N SER A 39 1.71 9.57 1.53
CA SER A 39 2.43 8.59 2.35
C SER A 39 3.87 9.03 2.65
N TYR A 40 4.61 9.50 1.64
CA TYR A 40 5.97 9.98 1.78
C TYR A 40 6.04 11.20 2.73
N LYS A 41 5.12 12.15 2.61
CA LYS A 41 5.07 13.36 3.46
C LYS A 41 4.97 13.06 4.95
N ILE A 42 4.34 11.95 5.34
CA ILE A 42 4.23 11.53 6.75
C ILE A 42 5.35 10.57 7.18
N GLY A 43 6.39 10.40 6.35
CA GLY A 43 7.55 9.56 6.66
C GLY A 43 7.34 8.06 6.44
N LEU A 44 6.29 7.65 5.71
CA LEU A 44 6.16 6.24 5.36
C LEU A 44 7.22 5.83 4.34
N ARG A 45 7.70 4.60 4.48
CA ARG A 45 8.70 4.00 3.60
C ARG A 45 8.07 3.52 2.30
N VAL A 46 7.90 4.48 1.38
CA VAL A 46 7.43 4.33 0.00
C VAL A 46 8.42 5.03 -0.93
N PRO A 47 8.46 4.72 -2.24
CA PRO A 47 9.28 5.49 -3.17
C PRO A 47 8.91 6.97 -3.16
N GLU A 48 9.90 7.87 -3.09
CA GLU A 48 9.66 9.30 -3.25
C GLU A 48 9.04 9.59 -4.64
N PRO A 49 7.85 10.20 -4.71
CA PRO A 49 7.26 10.56 -5.99
C PRO A 49 7.84 11.89 -6.49
N LEU A 50 8.58 11.84 -7.60
CA LEU A 50 9.30 12.99 -8.15
C LEU A 50 8.44 13.79 -9.12
N TYR A 51 7.76 13.12 -10.05
CA TYR A 51 6.99 13.80 -11.10
C TYR A 51 5.89 12.92 -11.69
N VAL A 52 4.81 13.54 -12.17
CA VAL A 52 3.77 12.85 -12.95
C VAL A 52 3.34 13.73 -14.12
N LYS A 53 3.27 13.13 -15.31
CA LYS A 53 2.73 13.76 -16.52
C LYS A 53 1.99 12.73 -17.35
N ASN A 54 0.72 12.99 -17.62
CA ASN A 54 -0.16 12.06 -18.32
C ASN A 54 -0.18 10.69 -17.62
N ASN A 55 0.32 9.64 -18.27
CA ASN A 55 0.44 8.28 -17.75
C ASN A 55 1.84 7.94 -17.24
N ILE A 56 2.77 8.89 -17.21
CA ILE A 56 4.16 8.69 -16.80
C ILE A 56 4.30 9.18 -15.36
N LEU A 57 4.72 8.27 -14.48
CA LEU A 57 5.08 8.53 -13.09
C LEU A 57 6.58 8.28 -12.92
N ILE A 58 7.30 9.28 -12.40
CA ILE A 58 8.71 9.20 -12.04
C ILE A 58 8.80 9.21 -10.52
N MET A 59 9.54 8.26 -9.95
CA MET A 59 9.71 8.09 -8.51
C MET A 59 11.11 7.55 -8.18
N GLU A 60 11.44 7.54 -6.90
CA GLU A 60 12.68 6.97 -6.35
C GLU A 60 12.88 5.52 -6.81
N TYR A 61 14.11 5.21 -7.21
CA TYR A 61 14.53 3.85 -7.48
C TYR A 61 14.94 3.15 -6.18
N ILE A 62 14.35 1.98 -5.91
CA ILE A 62 14.63 1.18 -4.71
C ILE A 62 15.49 -0.01 -5.10
N GLY A 63 16.78 0.02 -4.74
CA GLY A 63 17.74 -1.04 -5.09
C GLY A 63 19.18 -0.64 -4.80
N PHE A 64 20.12 -1.45 -5.29
CA PHE A 64 21.56 -1.23 -5.16
C PHE A 64 22.19 -1.09 -6.53
N GLY A 65 22.66 0.11 -6.88
CA GLY A 65 23.19 0.39 -8.21
C GLY A 65 22.11 0.13 -9.28
N SER A 66 22.37 -0.82 -10.17
CA SER A 66 21.44 -1.24 -11.22
C SER A 66 20.53 -2.41 -10.84
N ILE A 67 20.66 -2.96 -9.63
CA ILE A 67 19.92 -4.14 -9.17
C ILE A 67 18.72 -3.69 -8.34
N PRO A 68 17.47 -3.98 -8.79
CA PRO A 68 16.28 -3.59 -8.04
C PRO A 68 16.20 -4.40 -6.74
N ALA A 69 15.64 -3.79 -5.69
CA ALA A 69 15.34 -4.51 -4.48
C ALA A 69 14.37 -5.68 -4.78
N PRO A 70 14.60 -6.87 -4.23
CA PRO A 70 13.71 -8.01 -4.44
C PRO A 70 12.34 -7.77 -3.82
N VAL A 71 11.28 -8.29 -4.45
CA VAL A 71 9.95 -8.36 -3.84
C VAL A 71 9.96 -9.35 -2.67
N LEU A 72 9.25 -9.03 -1.59
CA LEU A 72 9.22 -9.80 -0.36
C LEU A 72 8.77 -11.24 -0.59
N LYS A 73 7.87 -11.49 -1.56
CA LYS A 73 7.47 -12.83 -2.01
C LYS A 73 8.63 -13.77 -2.33
N THR A 74 9.73 -13.23 -2.87
CA THR A 74 10.91 -14.01 -3.30
C THR A 74 11.88 -14.29 -2.15
N ILE A 75 11.70 -13.63 -1.02
CA ILE A 75 12.53 -13.81 0.18
C ILE A 75 11.97 -14.98 0.99
N LYS A 76 12.71 -16.10 1.00
CA LYS A 76 12.34 -17.29 1.76
C LYS A 76 12.60 -17.13 3.26
N GLU A 77 13.73 -16.53 3.60
CA GLU A 77 14.22 -16.38 4.97
C GLU A 77 14.64 -14.93 5.21
N PRO A 78 13.68 -14.04 5.53
CA PRO A 78 14.02 -12.70 5.97
C PRO A 78 14.79 -12.77 7.30
N LYS A 79 15.80 -11.92 7.47
CA LYS A 79 16.72 -11.98 8.63
C LYS A 79 16.03 -11.74 9.97
N GLU A 80 15.11 -10.78 10.01
CA GLU A 80 14.40 -10.35 11.22
C GLU A 80 12.88 -10.36 10.95
N PRO A 81 12.26 -11.54 10.78
CA PRO A 81 10.87 -11.67 10.32
C PRO A 81 9.87 -10.99 11.25
N THR A 82 10.05 -11.12 12.57
CA THR A 82 9.18 -10.48 13.57
C THR A 82 9.27 -8.96 13.50
N ASN A 83 10.48 -8.41 13.39
CA ASN A 83 10.67 -6.96 13.24
C ASN A 83 10.14 -6.46 11.89
N LEU A 84 10.28 -7.25 10.83
CA LEU A 84 9.72 -6.96 9.51
C LEU A 84 8.19 -6.91 9.57
N MET A 85 7.55 -7.86 10.26
CA MET A 85 6.11 -7.86 10.52
C MET A 85 5.69 -6.58 11.25
N ILE A 86 6.34 -6.25 12.37
CA ILE A 86 6.04 -5.06 13.16
C ILE A 86 6.13 -3.79 12.30
N GLN A 87 7.15 -3.67 11.43
CA GLN A 87 7.29 -2.54 10.52
C GLN A 87 6.14 -2.46 9.50
N ILE A 88 5.69 -3.59 8.94
CA ILE A 88 4.56 -3.62 8.00
C ILE A 88 3.24 -3.29 8.71
N LEU A 89 3.01 -3.83 9.91
CA LEU A 89 1.83 -3.51 10.71
C LEU A 89 1.80 -2.03 11.10
N THR A 90 2.94 -1.47 11.50
CA THR A 90 3.09 -0.03 11.79
C THR A 90 2.80 0.80 10.54
N PHE A 91 3.26 0.35 9.35
CA PHE A 91 2.92 0.99 8.08
C PHE A 91 1.41 1.01 7.83
N ILE A 92 0.71 -0.13 8.00
CA ILE A 92 -0.75 -0.21 7.82
C ILE A 92 -1.46 0.79 8.75
N LYS A 93 -1.08 0.79 10.04
CA LYS A 93 -1.63 1.70 11.04
C LYS A 93 -1.42 3.16 10.64
N ASN A 94 -0.20 3.55 10.31
CA ASN A 94 0.13 4.94 9.96
C ASN A 94 -0.48 5.37 8.62
N LEU A 95 -0.59 4.46 7.64
CA LEU A 95 -1.29 4.74 6.39
C LEU A 95 -2.76 5.07 6.66
N PHE A 96 -3.43 4.31 7.54
CA PHE A 96 -4.81 4.56 7.93
C PHE A 96 -4.96 5.83 8.77
N GLN A 97 -4.21 5.94 9.86
CA GLN A 97 -4.41 6.96 10.89
C GLN A 97 -3.84 8.33 10.48
N LEU A 98 -2.67 8.36 9.83
CA LEU A 98 -1.98 9.60 9.48
C LEU A 98 -2.22 9.97 8.01
N ALA A 99 -2.06 9.01 7.10
CA ALA A 99 -2.29 9.26 5.69
C ALA A 99 -3.76 9.19 5.30
N LYS A 100 -4.69 8.79 6.18
CA LYS A 100 -6.12 8.59 5.89
C LYS A 100 -6.35 7.84 4.58
N LEU A 101 -5.57 6.77 4.38
CA LEU A 101 -5.62 5.88 3.23
C LEU A 101 -5.66 4.42 3.69
N VAL A 102 -6.25 3.56 2.86
CA VAL A 102 -6.08 2.11 2.90
C VAL A 102 -5.32 1.73 1.63
N HIS A 103 -4.34 0.83 1.70
CA HIS A 103 -3.59 0.40 0.52
C HIS A 103 -4.50 -0.31 -0.48
N GLY A 104 -5.36 -1.17 0.05
CA GLY A 104 -6.44 -1.83 -0.65
C GLY A 104 -6.02 -2.86 -1.66
N ASP A 105 -4.76 -3.32 -1.59
CA ASP A 105 -4.25 -4.51 -2.29
C ASP A 105 -2.94 -5.05 -1.68
N LEU A 106 -2.67 -4.75 -0.40
CA LEU A 106 -1.38 -5.02 0.22
C LEU A 106 -1.11 -6.53 0.34
N SER A 107 0.09 -6.96 -0.04
CA SER A 107 0.57 -8.34 0.05
C SER A 107 2.10 -8.39 -0.08
N GLU A 108 2.71 -9.55 0.07
CA GLU A 108 4.15 -9.74 -0.14
C GLU A 108 4.62 -9.46 -1.59
N PHE A 109 3.70 -9.31 -2.53
CA PHE A 109 3.99 -8.99 -3.93
C PHE A 109 4.23 -7.49 -4.17
N ASN A 110 3.72 -6.61 -3.32
CA ASN A 110 3.91 -5.15 -3.41
C ASN A 110 4.71 -4.57 -2.25
N ILE A 111 5.53 -5.41 -1.64
CA ILE A 111 6.52 -4.98 -0.64
C ILE A 111 7.90 -5.33 -1.20
N LEU A 112 8.76 -4.34 -1.38
CA LEU A 112 10.17 -4.55 -1.67
C LEU A 112 10.93 -4.75 -0.36
N TYR A 113 11.91 -5.65 -0.38
CA TYR A 113 12.79 -5.90 0.75
C TYR A 113 14.15 -5.23 0.50
N HIS A 114 14.34 -4.05 1.09
CA HIS A 114 15.52 -3.22 0.85
C HIS A 114 16.19 -2.84 2.17
N ASN A 115 17.48 -3.13 2.31
CA ASN A 115 18.24 -2.92 3.56
C ASN A 115 17.56 -3.56 4.78
N GLN A 116 17.05 -4.79 4.62
CA GLN A 116 16.35 -5.55 5.66
C GLN A 116 15.05 -4.90 6.18
N LYS A 117 14.50 -3.96 5.41
CA LYS A 117 13.30 -3.20 5.77
C LYS A 117 12.28 -3.25 4.62
N PRO A 118 10.98 -3.20 4.92
CA PRO A 118 9.94 -3.20 3.90
C PRO A 118 9.86 -1.82 3.24
N VAL A 119 9.73 -1.77 1.92
CA VAL A 119 9.35 -0.56 1.17
C VAL A 119 8.07 -0.90 0.42
N ILE A 120 6.98 -0.20 0.72
CA ILE A 120 5.68 -0.50 0.14
C ILE A 120 5.55 0.25 -1.19
N ILE A 121 5.16 -0.47 -2.24
CA ILE A 121 4.98 0.04 -3.60
C ILE A 121 3.53 -0.17 -4.07
N ASP A 122 3.20 0.34 -5.25
CA ASP A 122 1.89 0.14 -5.91
C ASP A 122 0.68 0.53 -5.04
N ILE A 123 0.71 1.77 -4.51
CA ILE A 123 -0.43 2.37 -3.80
C ILE A 123 -1.45 2.96 -4.80
N SER A 124 -1.50 2.45 -6.03
CA SER A 124 -2.41 2.91 -7.08
C SER A 124 -3.87 2.56 -6.75
N GLN A 125 -4.09 1.38 -6.16
CA GLN A 125 -5.41 0.93 -5.72
C GLN A 125 -5.84 1.58 -4.40
N GLY A 126 -4.94 2.28 -3.70
CA GLY A 126 -5.21 2.88 -2.41
C GLY A 126 -6.40 3.82 -2.40
N VAL A 127 -7.30 3.65 -1.44
CA VAL A 127 -8.55 4.40 -1.29
C VAL A 127 -8.52 5.29 -0.05
N SER A 128 -9.29 6.38 -0.07
CA SER A 128 -9.57 7.16 1.14
C SER A 128 -10.27 6.30 2.20
N ILE A 129 -10.02 6.55 3.48
CA ILE A 129 -10.79 5.91 4.56
C ILE A 129 -12.29 6.23 4.50
N GLN A 130 -12.68 7.31 3.82
CA GLN A 130 -14.08 7.69 3.59
C GLN A 130 -14.75 6.84 2.48
N HIS A 131 -13.99 5.99 1.79
CA HIS A 131 -14.54 5.10 0.77
C HIS A 131 -15.49 4.08 1.43
N PRO A 132 -16.69 3.79 0.89
CA PRO A 132 -17.67 2.89 1.52
C PRO A 132 -17.16 1.45 1.78
N LYS A 133 -16.08 1.06 1.09
CA LYS A 133 -15.42 -0.25 1.22
C LYS A 133 -14.03 -0.18 1.86
N SER A 134 -13.64 0.95 2.47
CA SER A 134 -12.30 1.14 3.05
C SER A 134 -11.96 0.06 4.07
N GLU A 135 -12.85 -0.21 5.02
CA GLU A 135 -12.67 -1.24 6.05
C GLU A 135 -12.60 -2.66 5.48
N VAL A 136 -13.40 -2.96 4.44
CA VAL A 136 -13.35 -4.26 3.75
C VAL A 136 -11.97 -4.48 3.11
N PHE A 137 -11.42 -3.44 2.49
CA PHE A 137 -10.08 -3.47 1.93
C PHE A 137 -8.99 -3.57 3.01
N LEU A 138 -9.16 -2.86 4.14
CA LEU A 138 -8.24 -2.94 5.26
C LEU A 138 -8.18 -4.34 5.86
N VAL A 139 -9.34 -4.98 6.08
CA VAL A 139 -9.40 -6.37 6.58
C VAL A 139 -8.71 -7.33 5.62
N ARG A 140 -8.81 -7.11 4.30
CA ARG A 140 -8.12 -7.92 3.29
C ARG A 140 -6.60 -7.74 3.37
N ASP A 141 -6.13 -6.49 3.42
CA ASP A 141 -4.71 -6.16 3.54
C ASP A 141 -4.11 -6.80 4.79
N ILE A 142 -4.78 -6.67 5.94
CA ILE A 142 -4.39 -7.30 7.22
C ILE A 142 -4.29 -8.82 7.05
N LYS A 143 -5.34 -9.47 6.53
CA LYS A 143 -5.34 -10.93 6.33
C LYS A 143 -4.20 -11.41 5.45
N ASN A 144 -3.91 -10.72 4.36
CA ASN A 144 -2.81 -11.09 3.46
C ASN A 144 -1.46 -11.05 4.17
N ILE A 145 -1.19 -9.98 4.92
CA ILE A 145 0.07 -9.83 5.65
C ILE A 145 0.22 -10.88 6.76
N PHE A 146 -0.83 -11.11 7.54
CA PHE A 146 -0.80 -12.13 8.58
C PHE A 146 -0.58 -13.52 7.98
N LYS A 147 -1.26 -13.83 6.87
CA LYS A 147 -1.09 -15.10 6.18
C LYS A 147 0.34 -15.31 5.67
N TYR A 148 0.99 -14.26 5.17
CA TYR A 148 2.39 -14.32 4.77
C TYR A 148 3.30 -14.71 5.95
N PHE A 149 3.16 -14.08 7.10
CA PHE A 149 3.98 -14.35 8.29
C PHE A 149 3.68 -15.69 8.94
N GLU A 150 2.41 -16.11 8.98
CA GLU A 150 2.01 -17.46 9.42
C GLU A 150 2.67 -18.55 8.56
N ASN A 151 2.74 -18.35 7.24
CA ASN A 151 3.41 -19.28 6.34
C ASN A 151 4.94 -19.33 6.53
N LEU A 152 5.52 -18.30 7.16
CA LEU A 152 6.92 -18.28 7.59
C LEU A 152 7.12 -18.89 9.00
N GLY A 153 6.06 -19.37 9.65
CA GLY A 153 6.12 -19.91 11.01
C GLY A 153 6.24 -18.86 12.10
N ILE A 154 5.89 -17.60 11.79
CA ILE A 154 5.95 -16.49 12.74
C ILE A 154 4.62 -16.37 13.49
N GLU A 155 4.70 -16.25 14.81
CA GLU A 155 3.53 -15.99 15.63
C GLU A 155 2.98 -14.58 15.31
N THR A 156 1.69 -14.53 14.98
CA THR A 156 0.99 -13.29 14.66
C THR A 156 0.07 -12.90 15.82
N PRO A 157 -0.16 -11.60 16.06
CA PRO A 157 -1.18 -11.17 17.03
C PRO A 157 -2.59 -11.56 16.55
N ASP A 158 -3.63 -11.27 17.32
CA ASP A 158 -5.01 -11.43 16.84
C ASP A 158 -5.30 -10.39 15.71
N PRO A 159 -5.61 -10.83 14.46
CA PRO A 159 -5.93 -9.92 13.37
C PRO A 159 -7.11 -8.99 13.67
N LYS A 160 -8.10 -9.46 14.45
CA LYS A 160 -9.26 -8.68 14.84
C LYS A 160 -8.88 -7.59 15.84
N LYS A 161 -8.03 -7.92 16.81
CA LYS A 161 -7.49 -6.93 17.75
C LYS A 161 -6.68 -5.86 17.00
N PHE A 162 -5.78 -6.27 16.12
CA PHE A 162 -4.99 -5.33 15.31
C PHE A 162 -5.88 -4.45 14.42
N TYR A 163 -6.93 -5.00 13.82
CA TYR A 163 -7.92 -4.21 13.09
C TYR A 163 -8.51 -3.07 13.94
N TYR A 164 -8.97 -3.38 15.17
CA TYR A 164 -9.50 -2.35 16.07
C TYR A 164 -8.43 -1.32 16.47
N GLU A 165 -7.18 -1.73 16.69
CA GLU A 165 -6.07 -0.82 16.94
C GLU A 165 -5.80 0.14 15.76
N VAL A 166 -6.04 -0.30 14.51
CA VAL A 166 -5.88 0.55 13.33
C VAL A 166 -7.02 1.56 13.23
N ILE A 167 -8.28 1.14 13.43
CA ILE A 167 -9.45 2.03 13.27
C ILE A 167 -9.69 2.95 14.47
N ASN A 168 -9.22 2.57 15.66
CA ASN A 168 -9.32 3.39 16.86
C ASN A 168 -8.25 4.48 16.82
N ILE A 169 -8.67 5.68 16.42
CA ILE A 169 -7.89 6.89 16.54
C ILE A 169 -7.92 7.25 18.03
N GLU A 170 -6.87 6.92 18.78
CA GLU A 170 -6.63 7.61 20.05
C GLU A 170 -6.44 9.10 19.70
N ASN A 171 -7.38 9.93 20.16
CA ASN A 171 -7.37 11.39 19.97
C ASN A 171 -6.30 12.04 20.83
#